data_AF-A0A0U4WL98-F1
#
_entry.id   AF-A0A0U4WL98-F1
#
_cell.length_a   1.000
_cell.length_b   1.000
_cell.length_c   1.000
_cell.angle_alpha   90.00
_cell.angle_beta   90.00
_cell.angle_gamma   90.00
#
_symmetry.space_group_name_H-M   'P 1'
#
loop_
_entity.id
_entity.type
_entity.pdbx_description
1 polymer ?
#
loop_
_entity_poly.entity_id
_entity_poly.type
_entity_poly.pdbx_seq_one_letter_code
_entity_poly.pdbx_strand_id
1 'polypeptide(L)'
;MMGCPFKGLFGDEKGAISFFKGGKKEEEGHTPVPYTSGTSLSITPDVSRSIKELKESTESSKVHFVGLNESDLQRLVSLRPIFEKNVAGIVNTFYEKLSQVPALITIISNHSSVEKLRQTLERYLLDMTSGDVGKDYIVRRKIIGSVHNRINLFPEWYIGAYTIIQNEVLSVLLRELPPAEAQQAFISFQKLCSFDMQIAIATYIDSYTSSMMRLNEIERIQHRLNESSEMLVATAEETSASIGEKEEHVSQMLEGTRDIQNSSLKMVDDVEGGKTEISSALKEIDLIVEIMDETRVRSKELIESSNKIGEIVQVIHAISNKTNVLSLNASIEAARAGEHGRGFTVVAKEVRNLAMQTQAALDHIHEQISMVQNNVTSFENSFEQIARQTSRFREINTAIMNIMDNSSVQVRSNSEKIQRVGSYILDFQQTFNEISTASEQVAKMAEELSMLSNQLNDKFNINK
;
A
#
# COMPACT_ATOMS: atom_id res chain seq x y z
N MET A 1 -11.61 4.26 36.08
CA MET A 1 -12.68 4.42 37.10
C MET A 1 -13.97 3.75 36.60
N MET A 2 -14.05 2.42 36.73
CA MET A 2 -15.30 1.66 36.54
C MET A 2 -15.83 1.30 37.92
N GLY A 3 -17.11 1.56 38.19
CA GLY A 3 -17.75 1.19 39.45
C GLY A 3 -18.28 2.34 40.32
N CYS A 4 -18.83 3.41 39.73
CA CYS A 4 -19.64 4.36 40.50
C CYS A 4 -21.14 4.04 40.27
N PRO A 5 -21.89 3.56 41.28
CA PRO A 5 -23.28 3.12 41.14
C PRO A 5 -24.28 4.25 40.84
N PHE A 6 -23.80 5.50 40.77
CA PHE A 6 -24.60 6.69 40.52
C PHE A 6 -24.47 7.26 39.11
N LYS A 7 -23.82 6.54 38.17
CA LYS A 7 -23.59 7.00 36.79
C LYS A 7 -24.89 7.39 36.04
N GLY A 8 -26.02 6.75 36.38
CA GLY A 8 -27.34 7.08 35.82
C GLY A 8 -27.99 8.37 36.34
N LEU A 9 -27.53 8.91 37.47
CA LEU A 9 -28.05 10.17 38.04
C LEU A 9 -27.48 11.42 37.35
N PHE A 10 -26.39 11.27 36.60
CA PHE A 10 -25.73 12.37 35.88
C PHE A 10 -26.21 12.53 34.42
N GLY A 11 -27.05 11.61 33.92
CA GLY A 11 -27.44 11.54 32.50
C GLY A 11 -28.88 11.93 32.15
N ASP A 12 -29.83 11.94 33.11
CA ASP A 12 -31.27 12.11 32.83
C ASP A 12 -31.98 12.86 33.99
N GLU A 13 -32.84 13.83 33.66
CA GLU A 13 -33.76 14.55 34.58
C GLU A 13 -34.59 13.60 35.46
N LYS A 14 -34.91 12.40 34.97
CA LYS A 14 -35.71 11.41 35.71
C LYS A 14 -34.96 10.80 36.90
N GLY A 15 -33.63 10.69 36.83
CA GLY A 15 -32.81 10.08 37.88
C GLY A 15 -32.85 10.85 39.20
N ALA A 16 -32.64 12.18 39.14
CA ALA A 16 -32.59 13.04 40.32
C ALA A 16 -33.95 13.18 41.04
N ILE A 17 -35.06 13.19 40.27
CA ILE A 17 -36.42 13.22 40.81
C ILE A 17 -36.79 11.86 41.45
N SER A 18 -36.28 10.75 40.89
CA SER A 18 -36.51 9.41 41.46
C SER A 18 -35.81 9.19 42.79
N PHE A 19 -34.65 9.81 43.02
CA PHE A 19 -33.88 9.66 44.26
C PHE A 19 -34.62 10.19 45.50
N PHE A 20 -35.47 11.20 45.31
CA PHE A 20 -36.36 11.66 46.36
C PHE A 20 -37.70 10.88 46.38
N LYS A 21 -38.19 10.30 45.29
CA LYS A 21 -39.39 9.43 45.33
C LYS A 21 -39.09 8.02 45.88
N GLY A 22 -38.84 7.90 47.18
CA GLY A 22 -38.82 6.60 47.84
C GLY A 22 -40.22 6.01 47.91
N GLY A 23 -40.43 4.83 47.32
CA GLY A 23 -41.57 3.95 47.63
C GLY A 23 -42.39 3.47 46.44
N LYS A 24 -41.85 2.52 45.66
CA LYS A 24 -42.54 1.35 45.08
C LYS A 24 -41.55 0.58 44.20
N LYS A 25 -41.01 -0.53 44.71
CA LYS A 25 -40.37 -1.56 43.88
C LYS A 25 -41.47 -2.54 43.46
N GLU A 26 -41.60 -2.77 42.16
CA GLU A 26 -42.34 -3.90 41.61
C GLU A 26 -41.56 -5.20 41.87
N GLU A 27 -42.32 -6.26 42.17
CA GLU A 27 -41.89 -7.58 42.62
C GLU A 27 -41.41 -8.46 41.46
N GLU A 28 -40.35 -9.23 41.68
CA GLU A 28 -40.21 -10.57 41.08
C GLU A 28 -39.76 -11.58 42.16
N GLY A 29 -40.69 -12.50 42.47
CA GLY A 29 -40.50 -13.89 42.87
C GLY A 29 -39.48 -14.27 43.96
N HIS A 30 -39.95 -14.47 45.19
CA HIS A 30 -39.67 -15.67 46.03
C HIS A 30 -40.71 -15.79 47.16
N THR A 31 -41.20 -17.01 47.39
CA THR A 31 -42.25 -17.43 48.35
C THR A 31 -41.89 -17.25 49.84
N PRO A 32 -42.86 -17.31 50.77
CA PRO A 32 -43.00 -16.39 51.91
C PRO A 32 -42.42 -16.89 53.24
N VAL A 33 -42.05 -15.95 54.11
CA VAL A 33 -41.82 -16.15 55.55
C VAL A 33 -42.70 -15.14 56.30
N PRO A 34 -43.38 -15.50 57.41
CA PRO A 34 -44.60 -14.82 57.84
C PRO A 34 -44.34 -13.48 58.54
N TYR A 35 -45.32 -12.58 58.39
CA TYR A 35 -45.53 -11.40 59.22
C TYR A 35 -45.46 -11.72 60.72
N THR A 36 -44.52 -11.08 61.42
CA THR A 36 -44.73 -10.70 62.82
C THR A 36 -44.91 -9.20 62.89
N SER A 37 -46.13 -8.82 63.26
CA SER A 37 -46.56 -7.49 63.67
C SER A 37 -45.72 -6.94 64.83
N GLY A 38 -45.38 -5.65 64.75
CA GLY A 38 -45.08 -4.81 65.91
C GLY A 38 -43.60 -4.45 66.09
N THR A 39 -43.25 -3.19 65.81
CA THR A 39 -42.70 -2.23 66.78
C THR A 39 -42.27 -0.96 66.04
N SER A 40 -42.77 0.18 66.53
CA SER A 40 -42.28 1.51 66.19
C SER A 40 -40.84 1.66 66.70
N LEU A 41 -39.83 1.47 65.84
CA LEU A 41 -38.47 1.87 66.15
C LEU A 41 -38.23 3.31 65.68
N SER A 42 -38.30 4.23 66.65
CA SER A 42 -37.69 5.56 66.57
C SER A 42 -36.16 5.39 66.42
N ILE A 43 -35.66 5.42 65.18
CA ILE A 43 -34.23 5.47 64.89
C ILE A 43 -33.77 6.90 65.18
N THR A 44 -33.14 7.13 66.34
CA THR A 44 -32.33 8.33 66.56
C THR A 44 -31.21 8.37 65.52
N PRO A 45 -31.00 9.48 64.79
CA PRO A 45 -29.91 9.61 63.82
C PRO A 45 -28.55 9.40 64.50
N ASP A 46 -27.69 8.53 63.91
CA ASP A 46 -26.31 8.31 64.38
C ASP A 46 -25.40 9.45 63.89
N VAL A 47 -25.50 10.60 64.54
CA VAL A 47 -24.74 11.82 64.22
C VAL A 47 -23.23 11.60 64.31
N SER A 48 -22.78 10.77 65.26
CA SER A 48 -21.37 10.43 65.47
C SER A 48 -20.80 9.69 64.26
N ARG A 49 -21.57 8.76 63.67
CA ARG A 49 -21.21 8.09 62.42
C ARG A 49 -21.13 9.06 61.25
N SER A 50 -22.12 9.92 61.05
CA SER A 50 -22.15 10.89 59.94
C SER A 50 -20.90 11.79 59.93
N ILE A 51 -20.46 12.24 61.11
CA ILE A 51 -19.25 13.08 61.24
C ILE A 51 -17.96 12.30 61.03
N LYS A 52 -17.91 11.05 61.48
CA LYS A 52 -16.78 10.19 61.21
C LYS A 52 -16.62 9.97 59.70
N GLU A 53 -17.72 9.67 59.00
CA GLU A 53 -17.73 9.50 57.55
C GLU A 53 -17.32 10.79 56.81
N LEU A 54 -17.73 11.96 57.28
CA LEU A 54 -17.31 13.25 56.74
C LEU A 54 -15.81 13.52 56.91
N LYS A 55 -15.28 13.27 58.12
CA LYS A 55 -13.86 13.46 58.44
C LYS A 55 -12.96 12.51 57.65
N GLU A 56 -13.48 11.36 57.25
CA GLU A 56 -12.80 10.37 56.40
C GLU A 56 -13.05 10.59 54.89
N SER A 57 -13.87 11.57 54.50
CA SER A 57 -14.20 11.86 53.09
C SER A 57 -13.19 12.79 52.40
N THR A 58 -13.30 12.89 51.07
CA THR A 58 -12.55 13.89 50.27
C THR A 58 -12.87 15.34 50.64
N GLU A 59 -13.96 15.57 51.38
CA GLU A 59 -14.42 16.90 51.79
C GLU A 59 -13.99 17.25 53.23
N SER A 60 -13.17 16.41 53.88
CA SER A 60 -12.74 16.58 55.28
C SER A 60 -12.10 17.95 55.55
N SER A 61 -11.29 18.46 54.62
CA SER A 61 -10.68 19.79 54.73
C SER A 61 -11.72 20.91 54.76
N LYS A 62 -12.80 20.80 53.97
CA LYS A 62 -13.90 21.77 53.94
C LYS A 62 -14.71 21.75 55.22
N VAL A 63 -15.00 20.55 55.75
CA VAL A 63 -15.69 20.37 57.04
C VAL A 63 -14.88 20.99 58.17
N HIS A 64 -13.57 20.74 58.20
CA HIS A 64 -12.66 21.32 59.19
C HIS A 64 -12.60 22.84 59.08
N PHE A 65 -12.46 23.38 57.86
CA PHE A 65 -12.39 24.82 57.60
C PHE A 65 -13.63 25.58 58.07
N VAL A 66 -14.82 25.01 57.86
CA VAL A 66 -16.10 25.62 58.28
C VAL A 66 -16.39 25.40 59.78
N GLY A 67 -15.66 24.50 60.44
CA GLY A 67 -15.82 24.22 61.87
C GLY A 67 -17.12 23.50 62.22
N LEU A 68 -17.68 22.72 61.28
CA LEU A 68 -18.86 21.89 61.48
C LEU A 68 -18.48 20.67 62.32
N ASN A 69 -19.06 20.54 63.52
CA ASN A 69 -18.75 19.48 64.46
C ASN A 69 -19.99 18.74 64.97
N GLU A 70 -19.79 17.79 65.89
CA GLU A 70 -20.84 16.88 66.36
C GLU A 70 -21.94 17.60 67.12
N SER A 71 -21.56 18.59 67.93
CA SER A 71 -22.54 19.43 68.62
C SER A 71 -23.35 20.28 67.65
N ASP A 72 -22.78 20.70 66.51
CA ASP A 72 -23.53 21.42 65.48
C ASP A 72 -24.60 20.51 64.84
N LEU A 73 -24.25 19.28 64.48
CA LEU A 73 -25.20 18.35 63.87
C LEU A 73 -26.28 17.88 64.84
N GLN A 74 -25.93 17.61 66.10
CA GLN A 74 -26.92 17.28 67.14
C GLN A 74 -27.92 18.43 67.32
N ARG A 75 -27.45 19.67 67.27
CA ARG A 75 -28.30 20.86 67.31
C ARG A 75 -29.17 20.98 66.07
N LEU A 76 -28.66 20.66 64.88
CA LEU A 76 -29.49 20.64 63.66
C LEU A 76 -30.58 19.57 63.72
N VAL A 77 -30.31 18.40 64.30
CA VAL A 77 -31.33 17.36 64.54
C VAL A 77 -32.42 17.86 65.48
N SER A 78 -32.06 18.60 66.55
CA SER A 78 -33.06 19.16 67.46
C SER A 78 -33.93 20.26 66.85
N LEU A 79 -33.48 20.89 65.75
CA LEU A 79 -34.28 21.85 64.98
C LEU A 79 -35.33 21.20 64.07
N ARG A 80 -35.27 19.89 63.86
CA ARG A 80 -36.14 19.20 62.90
C ARG A 80 -37.64 19.46 63.13
N PRO A 81 -38.20 19.38 64.35
CA PRO A 81 -39.62 19.68 64.58
C PRO A 81 -39.99 21.15 64.25
N ILE A 82 -39.06 22.09 64.49
CA ILE A 82 -39.25 23.50 64.15
C ILE A 82 -39.26 23.68 62.63
N PHE A 83 -38.37 22.99 61.90
CA PHE A 83 -38.36 23.00 60.45
C PHE A 83 -39.61 22.33 59.88
N GLU A 84 -40.04 21.17 60.36
CA GLU A 84 -41.28 20.50 59.92
C GLU A 84 -42.51 21.39 60.06
N LYS A 85 -42.58 22.20 61.13
CA LYS A 85 -43.65 23.19 61.36
C LYS A 85 -43.58 24.40 60.42
N ASN A 86 -42.38 24.85 60.00
CA ASN A 86 -42.18 26.17 59.38
C ASN A 86 -41.61 26.15 57.95
N VAL A 87 -41.18 24.98 57.42
CA VAL A 87 -40.45 24.88 56.15
C VAL A 87 -41.25 25.40 54.96
N ALA A 88 -42.57 25.16 54.92
CA ALA A 88 -43.44 25.67 53.87
C ALA A 88 -43.42 27.21 53.81
N GLY A 89 -43.38 27.88 54.97
CA GLY A 89 -43.26 29.34 55.05
C GLY A 89 -41.92 29.84 54.52
N ILE A 90 -40.82 29.22 54.94
CA ILE A 90 -39.46 29.56 54.48
C ILE A 90 -39.37 29.43 52.95
N VAL A 91 -39.88 28.34 52.40
CA VAL A 91 -39.85 28.05 50.97
C VAL A 91 -40.77 28.98 50.18
N ASN A 92 -41.92 29.37 50.72
CA ASN A 92 -42.78 30.37 50.08
C ASN A 92 -42.08 31.72 49.97
N THR A 93 -41.50 32.23 51.05
CA THR A 93 -40.75 33.50 51.02
C THR A 93 -39.54 33.43 50.09
N PHE A 94 -38.86 32.27 50.02
CA PHE A 94 -37.77 32.05 49.09
C PHE A 94 -38.22 32.27 47.63
N TYR A 95 -39.27 31.57 47.19
CA TYR A 95 -39.74 31.71 45.81
C TYR A 95 -40.41 33.06 45.53
N GLU A 96 -41.01 33.72 46.53
CA GLU A 96 -41.48 35.10 46.39
C GLU A 96 -40.32 36.06 46.09
N LYS A 97 -39.20 35.95 46.81
CA LYS A 97 -38.01 36.79 46.54
C LYS A 97 -37.37 36.45 45.20
N LEU A 98 -37.28 35.17 44.83
CA LEU A 98 -36.78 34.76 43.52
C LEU A 98 -37.67 35.28 42.37
N SER A 99 -38.98 35.40 42.61
CA SER A 99 -39.93 35.90 41.60
C SER A 99 -39.71 37.36 41.20
N GLN A 100 -38.97 38.11 42.02
CA GLN A 100 -38.61 39.50 41.74
C GLN A 100 -37.45 39.61 40.73
N VAL A 101 -36.77 38.51 40.40
CA VAL A 101 -35.65 38.48 39.44
C VAL A 101 -36.11 37.79 38.14
N PRO A 102 -36.42 38.54 37.07
CA PRO A 102 -36.98 37.98 35.84
C PRO A 102 -36.14 36.86 35.20
N ALA A 103 -34.81 36.98 35.27
CA ALA A 103 -33.90 35.96 34.75
C ALA A 103 -34.05 34.60 35.47
N LEU A 104 -34.21 34.61 36.80
CA LEU A 104 -34.38 33.39 37.59
C LEU A 104 -35.74 32.74 37.35
N ILE A 105 -36.80 33.53 37.20
CA ILE A 105 -38.12 33.02 36.82
C ILE A 105 -38.10 32.35 35.46
N THR A 106 -37.39 32.95 34.50
CA THR A 106 -37.24 32.37 33.16
C THR A 106 -36.55 31.01 33.22
N ILE A 107 -35.48 30.88 34.00
CA ILE A 107 -34.80 29.58 34.22
C ILE A 107 -35.78 28.58 34.85
N ILE A 108 -36.53 28.98 35.89
CA ILE A 108 -37.49 28.10 36.55
C ILE A 108 -38.58 27.63 35.57
N SER A 109 -39.19 28.52 34.78
CA SER A 109 -40.27 28.18 33.85
C SER A 109 -39.81 27.27 32.71
N ASN A 110 -38.54 27.36 32.31
CA ASN A 110 -37.98 26.55 31.23
C ASN A 110 -37.69 25.11 31.65
N HIS A 111 -37.44 24.87 32.95
CA HIS A 111 -37.01 23.56 33.45
C HIS A 111 -37.96 22.92 34.45
N SER A 112 -38.88 23.69 35.06
CA SER A 112 -39.80 23.19 36.08
C SER A 112 -40.96 24.19 36.32
N SER A 113 -41.55 24.12 37.50
CA SER A 113 -42.56 25.07 38.00
C SER A 113 -42.26 25.36 39.47
N VAL A 114 -42.56 26.58 39.93
CA VAL A 114 -42.40 26.96 41.35
C VAL A 114 -43.06 25.92 42.27
N GLU A 115 -44.27 25.44 41.94
CA GLU A 115 -44.99 24.47 42.76
C GLU A 115 -44.24 23.16 43.00
N LYS A 116 -43.67 22.58 41.93
CA LYS A 116 -42.83 21.37 42.05
C LYS A 116 -41.53 21.66 42.79
N LEU A 117 -40.91 22.80 42.53
CA LEU A 117 -39.63 23.16 43.15
C LEU A 117 -39.77 23.44 44.65
N ARG A 118 -40.90 23.99 45.09
CA ARG A 118 -41.25 24.15 46.52
C ARG A 118 -41.15 22.82 47.26
N GLN A 119 -41.80 21.78 46.75
CA GLN A 119 -41.76 20.44 47.36
C GLN A 119 -40.34 19.88 47.45
N THR A 120 -39.52 20.10 46.42
CA THR A 120 -38.13 19.65 46.43
C THR A 120 -37.25 20.44 47.41
N LEU A 121 -37.46 21.76 47.51
CA LEU A 121 -36.71 22.62 48.43
C LEU A 121 -37.13 22.39 49.88
N GLU A 122 -38.41 22.13 50.16
CA GLU A 122 -38.87 21.74 51.50
C GLU A 122 -38.14 20.48 51.97
N ARG A 123 -38.10 19.45 51.12
CA ARG A 123 -37.36 18.24 51.43
C ARG A 123 -35.87 18.48 51.59
N TYR A 124 -35.29 19.36 50.78
CA TYR A 124 -33.89 19.74 50.87
C TYR A 124 -33.56 20.37 52.23
N LEU A 125 -34.38 21.32 52.69
CA LEU A 125 -34.20 21.98 53.99
C LEU A 125 -34.42 21.00 55.16
N LEU A 126 -35.37 20.09 55.05
CA LEU A 126 -35.57 19.03 56.05
C LEU A 126 -34.37 18.06 56.11
N ASP A 127 -33.79 17.70 54.96
CA ASP A 127 -32.57 16.89 54.85
C ASP A 127 -31.38 17.56 55.56
N MET A 128 -31.28 18.90 55.55
CA MET A 128 -30.25 19.65 56.30
C MET A 128 -30.39 19.54 57.83
N THR A 129 -31.59 19.21 58.33
CA THR A 129 -31.84 18.98 59.77
C THR A 129 -31.93 17.50 60.13
N SER A 130 -31.53 16.59 59.23
CA SER A 130 -31.59 15.15 59.46
C SER A 130 -30.49 14.62 60.38
N GLY A 131 -29.35 15.31 60.45
CA GLY A 131 -28.13 14.82 61.09
C GLY A 131 -27.31 13.85 60.23
N ASP A 132 -27.81 13.46 59.05
CA ASP A 132 -27.07 12.70 58.05
C ASP A 132 -26.40 13.65 57.04
N VAL A 133 -25.10 13.79 57.19
CA VAL A 133 -24.23 14.57 56.30
C VAL A 133 -23.09 13.73 55.72
N GLY A 134 -23.26 12.40 55.71
CA GLY A 134 -22.24 11.45 55.25
C GLY A 134 -22.01 11.45 53.73
N LYS A 135 -21.48 10.34 53.19
CA LYS A 135 -21.14 10.23 51.76
C LYS A 135 -22.33 10.48 50.83
N ASP A 136 -23.50 9.96 51.19
CA ASP A 136 -24.70 10.10 50.38
C ASP A 136 -25.21 11.55 50.35
N TYR A 137 -25.02 12.30 51.44
CA TYR A 137 -25.31 13.74 51.47
C TYR A 137 -24.44 14.48 50.45
N ILE A 138 -23.12 14.25 50.47
CA ILE A 138 -22.19 14.88 49.52
C ILE A 138 -22.58 14.56 48.08
N VAL A 139 -22.90 13.30 47.78
CA VAL A 139 -23.32 12.89 46.42
C VAL A 139 -24.59 13.62 46.00
N ARG A 140 -25.61 13.70 46.86
CA ARG A 140 -26.84 14.47 46.59
C ARG A 140 -26.52 15.95 46.29
N ARG A 141 -25.65 16.57 47.08
CA ARG A 141 -25.29 18.00 46.89
C ARG A 141 -24.46 18.25 45.64
N LYS A 142 -23.58 17.33 45.26
CA LYS A 142 -22.88 17.39 43.95
C LYS A 142 -23.85 17.27 42.78
N ILE A 143 -24.84 16.37 42.86
CA ILE A 143 -25.88 16.25 41.83
C ILE A 143 -26.65 17.57 41.70
N ILE A 144 -27.01 18.19 42.82
CA ILE A 144 -27.76 19.46 42.83
C ILE A 144 -26.91 20.59 42.24
N GLY A 145 -25.63 20.71 42.60
CA GLY A 145 -24.72 21.67 41.97
C GLY A 145 -24.61 21.46 40.46
N SER A 146 -24.48 20.20 40.02
CA SER A 146 -24.45 19.84 38.60
C SER A 146 -25.74 20.17 37.86
N VAL A 147 -26.91 19.96 38.47
CA VAL A 147 -28.21 20.33 37.89
C VAL A 147 -28.32 21.84 37.71
N HIS A 148 -27.92 22.63 38.71
CA HIS A 148 -27.98 24.09 38.62
C HIS A 148 -26.99 24.65 37.58
N ASN A 149 -25.79 24.07 37.50
CA ASN A 149 -24.84 24.40 36.43
C ASN A 149 -25.41 24.06 35.04
N ARG A 150 -26.08 22.91 34.90
CA ARG A 150 -26.68 22.46 33.63
C ARG A 150 -27.81 23.37 33.14
N ILE A 151 -28.59 23.97 34.04
CA ILE A 151 -29.66 24.92 33.68
C ILE A 151 -29.15 26.36 33.54
N ASN A 152 -27.82 26.56 33.48
CA ASN A 152 -27.16 27.85 33.38
C ASN A 152 -27.51 28.82 34.53
N LEU A 153 -27.78 28.30 35.73
CA LEU A 153 -27.88 29.15 36.91
C LEU A 153 -26.47 29.57 37.33
N PHE A 154 -26.14 30.85 37.18
CA PHE A 154 -24.83 31.33 37.59
C PHE A 154 -24.58 31.19 39.11
N PRO A 155 -23.33 30.87 39.53
CA PRO A 155 -22.96 30.71 40.94
C PRO A 155 -23.38 31.85 41.85
N GLU A 156 -23.33 33.11 41.39
CA GLU A 156 -23.66 34.28 42.21
C GLU A 156 -25.11 34.21 42.71
N TRP A 157 -26.04 33.76 41.87
CA TRP A 157 -27.44 33.57 42.23
C TRP A 157 -27.65 32.39 43.17
N TYR A 158 -26.92 31.30 42.96
CA TYR A 158 -26.95 30.12 43.84
C TYR A 158 -26.43 30.47 45.26
N ILE A 159 -25.36 31.27 45.35
CA ILE A 159 -24.80 31.77 46.60
C ILE A 159 -25.78 32.73 47.27
N GLY A 160 -26.38 33.66 46.52
CA GLY A 160 -27.37 34.62 47.05
C GLY A 160 -28.65 33.94 47.58
N ALA A 161 -29.08 32.83 46.96
CA ALA A 161 -30.21 32.02 47.41
C ALA A 161 -30.04 31.49 48.84
N TYR A 162 -28.82 31.12 49.24
CA TYR A 162 -28.52 30.70 50.62
C TYR A 162 -28.72 31.82 51.64
N THR A 163 -28.40 33.08 51.28
CA THR A 163 -28.65 34.23 52.16
C THR A 163 -30.14 34.42 52.42
N ILE A 164 -30.99 34.21 51.42
CA ILE A 164 -32.45 34.27 51.59
C ILE A 164 -32.91 33.23 52.60
N ILE A 165 -32.50 31.97 52.41
CA ILE A 165 -32.87 30.86 53.30
C ILE A 165 -32.39 31.11 54.73
N GLN A 166 -31.14 31.56 54.90
CA GLN A 166 -30.57 31.87 56.21
C GLN A 166 -31.36 32.95 56.94
N ASN A 167 -31.75 34.03 56.26
CA ASN A 167 -32.53 35.11 56.88
C ASN A 167 -33.91 34.65 57.35
N GLU A 168 -34.59 33.80 56.55
CA GLU A 168 -35.89 33.23 56.94
C GLU A 168 -35.74 32.25 58.11
N VAL A 169 -34.71 31.39 58.09
CA VAL A 169 -34.43 30.47 59.19
C VAL A 169 -34.12 31.22 60.48
N LEU A 170 -33.30 32.28 60.44
CA LEU A 170 -33.01 33.11 61.62
C LEU A 170 -34.30 33.69 62.21
N SER A 171 -35.19 34.19 61.36
CA SER A 171 -36.48 34.76 61.78
C SER A 171 -37.37 33.71 62.46
N VAL A 172 -37.40 32.48 61.94
CA VAL A 172 -38.14 31.36 62.56
C VAL A 172 -37.51 30.96 63.90
N LEU A 173 -36.19 30.86 63.98
CA LEU A 173 -35.49 30.47 65.21
C LEU A 173 -35.70 31.48 66.34
N LEU A 174 -35.65 32.78 66.04
CA LEU A 174 -35.90 33.84 67.03
C LEU A 174 -37.34 33.85 67.56
N ARG A 175 -38.31 33.31 66.80
CA ARG A 175 -39.71 33.19 67.22
C ARG A 175 -39.97 31.94 68.08
N GLU A 176 -39.28 30.85 67.80
CA GLU A 176 -39.56 29.53 68.40
C GLU A 176 -38.60 29.18 69.55
N LEU A 177 -37.45 29.85 69.66
CA LEU A 177 -36.42 29.55 70.66
C LEU A 177 -35.99 30.80 71.45
N PRO A 178 -35.47 30.65 72.69
CA PRO A 178 -34.81 31.73 73.41
C PRO A 178 -33.63 32.32 72.62
N PRO A 179 -33.32 33.62 72.74
CA PRO A 179 -32.31 34.29 71.92
C PRO A 179 -30.93 33.62 71.89
N ALA A 180 -30.45 33.12 73.03
CA ALA A 180 -29.16 32.43 73.12
C ALA A 180 -29.16 31.08 72.38
N GLU A 181 -30.25 30.33 72.46
CA GLU A 181 -30.42 29.05 71.76
C GLU A 181 -30.60 29.26 70.26
N ALA A 182 -31.41 30.25 69.87
CA ALA A 182 -31.61 30.66 68.48
C ALA A 182 -30.29 31.06 67.81
N GLN A 183 -29.44 31.81 68.51
CA GLN A 183 -28.12 32.20 68.01
C GLN A 183 -27.23 30.99 67.75
N GLN A 184 -27.13 30.06 68.72
CA GLN A 184 -26.30 28.86 68.55
C GLN A 184 -26.83 27.94 67.44
N ALA A 185 -28.15 27.77 67.36
CA ALA A 185 -28.83 27.03 66.30
C ALA A 185 -28.55 27.63 64.91
N PHE A 186 -28.64 28.95 64.80
CA PHE A 186 -28.37 29.65 63.55
C PHE A 186 -26.91 29.53 63.12
N ILE A 187 -25.95 29.61 64.05
CA ILE A 187 -24.53 29.40 63.74
C ILE A 187 -24.28 27.98 63.20
N SER A 188 -24.86 26.95 63.83
CA SER A 188 -24.74 25.57 63.33
C SER A 188 -25.37 25.40 61.93
N PHE A 189 -26.51 26.05 61.67
CA PHE A 189 -27.14 26.06 60.35
C PHE A 189 -26.30 26.80 59.30
N GLN A 190 -25.76 27.96 59.64
CA GLN A 190 -24.88 28.74 58.77
C GLN A 190 -23.64 27.96 58.35
N LYS A 191 -23.02 27.22 59.29
CA LYS A 191 -21.91 26.32 58.99
C LYS A 191 -22.31 25.24 57.98
N LEU A 192 -23.43 24.56 58.20
CA LEU A 192 -23.89 23.54 57.25
C LEU A 192 -24.18 24.15 55.87
N CYS A 193 -24.85 25.30 55.79
CA CYS A 193 -25.06 26.02 54.53
C CYS A 193 -23.76 26.35 53.81
N SER A 194 -22.72 26.79 54.54
CA SER A 194 -21.41 27.10 53.95
C SER A 194 -20.73 25.86 53.38
N PHE A 195 -20.73 24.75 54.13
CA PHE A 195 -20.21 23.47 53.65
C PHE A 195 -20.98 22.97 52.41
N ASP A 196 -22.30 23.08 52.44
CA ASP A 196 -23.17 22.69 51.35
C ASP A 196 -22.89 23.48 50.06
N MET A 197 -22.81 24.80 50.18
CA MET A 197 -22.46 25.69 49.09
C MET A 197 -21.09 25.36 48.50
N GLN A 198 -20.08 25.04 49.32
CA GLN A 198 -18.76 24.62 48.83
C GLN A 198 -18.79 23.30 48.04
N ILE A 199 -19.70 22.38 48.34
CA ILE A 199 -19.88 21.16 47.55
C ILE A 199 -20.49 21.50 46.19
N ALA A 200 -21.55 22.30 46.18
CA ALA A 200 -22.23 22.69 44.95
C ALA A 200 -21.32 23.51 44.03
N ILE A 201 -20.64 24.55 44.54
CA ILE A 201 -19.77 25.42 43.73
C ILE A 201 -18.55 24.68 43.18
N ALA A 202 -18.02 23.68 43.89
CA ALA A 202 -16.94 22.85 43.35
C ALA A 202 -17.34 22.20 42.00
N THR A 203 -18.61 21.81 41.85
CA THR A 203 -19.09 21.21 40.58
C THR A 203 -19.12 22.20 39.41
N TYR A 204 -19.35 23.49 39.68
CA TYR A 204 -19.25 24.54 38.67
C TYR A 204 -17.80 24.73 38.21
N ILE A 205 -16.87 24.82 39.18
CA ILE A 205 -15.44 25.01 38.90
C ILE A 205 -14.88 23.84 38.08
N ASP A 206 -15.22 22.61 38.47
CA ASP A 206 -14.80 21.40 37.75
C ASP A 206 -15.32 21.40 36.30
N SER A 207 -16.59 21.80 36.10
CA SER A 207 -17.22 21.88 34.78
C SER A 207 -16.55 22.94 33.88
N TYR A 208 -16.30 24.13 34.41
CA TYR A 208 -15.66 25.21 33.65
C TYR A 208 -14.20 24.88 33.31
N THR A 209 -13.45 24.34 34.28
CA THR A 209 -12.06 23.91 34.06
C THR A 209 -11.98 22.84 32.97
N SER A 210 -12.88 21.85 33.03
CA SER A 210 -12.96 20.80 32.00
C SER A 210 -13.29 21.35 30.62
N SER A 211 -14.18 22.34 30.54
CA SER A 211 -14.55 22.97 29.27
C SER A 211 -13.39 23.78 28.69
N MET A 212 -12.67 24.53 29.53
CA MET A 212 -11.50 25.31 29.12
C MET A 212 -10.35 24.42 28.61
N MET A 213 -10.10 23.28 29.27
CA MET A 213 -9.10 22.31 28.79
C MET A 213 -9.45 21.76 27.41
N ARG A 214 -10.72 21.45 27.14
CA ARG A 214 -11.18 20.99 25.83
C ARG A 214 -11.01 22.05 24.74
N LEU A 215 -11.24 23.32 25.05
CA LEU A 215 -11.03 24.42 24.08
C LEU A 215 -9.56 24.53 23.67
N ASN A 216 -8.63 24.48 24.63
CA ASN A 216 -7.19 24.51 24.34
C ASN A 216 -6.73 23.28 23.51
N GLU A 217 -7.35 22.11 23.73
CA GLU A 217 -7.05 20.92 22.93
C GLU A 217 -7.52 21.07 21.48
N ILE A 218 -8.70 21.67 21.27
CA ILE A 218 -9.23 21.96 19.93
C ILE A 218 -8.29 22.93 19.17
N GLU A 219 -7.82 23.99 19.82
CA GLU A 219 -6.90 24.97 19.21
C GLU A 219 -5.58 24.30 18.73
N ARG A 220 -5.02 23.39 19.54
CA ARG A 220 -3.83 22.62 19.14
C ARG A 220 -4.10 21.68 17.97
N ILE A 221 -5.26 21.03 17.95
CA ILE A 221 -5.64 20.15 16.85
C ILE A 221 -5.81 20.95 15.55
N GLN A 222 -6.38 22.15 15.62
CA GLN A 222 -6.53 23.03 14.45
C GLN A 222 -5.18 23.43 13.84
N HIS A 223 -4.21 23.84 14.67
CA HIS A 223 -2.88 24.22 14.16
C HIS A 223 -2.24 23.05 13.40
N ARG A 224 -2.28 21.86 13.98
CA ARG A 224 -1.77 20.64 13.35
C ARG A 224 -2.54 20.29 12.08
N LEU A 225 -3.84 20.54 12.04
CA LEU A 225 -4.67 20.29 10.86
C LEU A 225 -4.27 21.22 9.71
N ASN A 226 -4.00 22.51 10.00
CA ASN A 226 -3.60 23.46 8.97
C ASN A 226 -2.20 23.15 8.41
N GLU A 227 -1.22 22.86 9.28
CA GLU A 227 0.11 22.39 8.85
C GLU A 227 0.01 21.12 7.99
N SER A 228 -0.80 20.16 8.42
CA SER A 228 -1.02 18.92 7.66
C SER A 228 -1.67 19.18 6.31
N SER A 229 -2.58 20.15 6.23
CA SER A 229 -3.24 20.55 5.00
C SER A 229 -2.25 21.16 4.00
N GLU A 230 -1.40 22.08 4.44
CA GLU A 230 -0.38 22.70 3.59
C GLU A 230 0.60 21.66 3.02
N MET A 231 1.03 20.70 3.85
CA MET A 231 1.87 19.59 3.40
C MET A 231 1.18 18.69 2.37
N LEU A 232 -0.12 18.43 2.52
CA LEU A 232 -0.89 17.62 1.56
C LEU A 232 -0.98 18.32 0.20
N VAL A 233 -1.20 19.64 0.16
CA VAL A 233 -1.20 20.41 -1.10
C VAL A 233 0.16 20.33 -1.77
N ALA A 234 1.24 20.61 -1.05
CA ALA A 234 2.60 20.55 -1.61
C ALA A 234 2.94 19.15 -2.16
N THR A 235 2.56 18.10 -1.43
CA THR A 235 2.81 16.70 -1.86
C THR A 235 1.98 16.35 -3.09
N ALA A 236 0.74 16.83 -3.19
CA ALA A 236 -0.11 16.64 -4.35
C ALA A 236 0.47 17.36 -5.59
N GLU A 237 0.93 18.60 -5.45
CA GLU A 237 1.58 19.34 -6.53
C GLU A 237 2.86 18.64 -7.02
N GLU A 238 3.72 18.18 -6.10
CA GLU A 238 4.93 17.42 -6.42
C GLU A 238 4.60 16.11 -7.15
N THR A 239 3.57 15.40 -6.68
CA THR A 239 3.10 14.15 -7.30
C THR A 239 2.62 14.41 -8.73
N SER A 240 1.83 15.47 -8.94
CA SER A 240 1.33 15.86 -10.27
C SER A 240 2.47 16.24 -11.23
N ALA A 241 3.48 16.97 -10.76
CA ALA A 241 4.66 17.28 -11.55
C ALA A 241 5.46 16.03 -11.94
N SER A 242 5.65 15.10 -10.99
CA SER A 242 6.34 13.83 -11.25
C SER A 242 5.60 12.94 -12.26
N ILE A 243 4.27 13.02 -12.32
CA ILE A 243 3.47 12.28 -13.31
C ILE A 243 3.73 12.80 -14.72
N GLY A 244 3.82 14.12 -14.91
CA GLY A 244 4.09 14.71 -16.23
C GLY A 244 5.42 14.21 -16.83
N GLU A 245 6.48 14.11 -16.02
CA GLU A 245 7.77 13.54 -16.47
C GLU A 245 7.64 12.04 -16.82
N LYS A 246 6.87 11.28 -16.03
CA LYS A 246 6.67 9.84 -16.26
C LYS A 246 5.83 9.55 -17.50
N GLU A 247 4.87 10.42 -17.84
CA GLU A 247 4.09 10.30 -19.08
C GLU A 247 4.99 10.44 -20.33
N GLU A 248 5.99 11.32 -20.29
CA GLU A 248 6.98 11.42 -21.38
C GLU A 248 7.76 10.11 -21.53
N HIS A 249 8.22 9.51 -20.43
CA HIS A 249 8.90 8.22 -20.45
C HIS A 249 8.01 7.09 -20.98
N VAL A 250 6.73 7.06 -20.62
CA VAL A 250 5.77 6.09 -21.17
C VAL A 250 5.65 6.25 -22.69
N SER A 251 5.57 7.48 -23.19
CA SER A 251 5.54 7.74 -24.64
C SER A 251 6.80 7.23 -25.34
N GLN A 252 7.98 7.50 -24.78
CA GLN A 252 9.26 7.00 -25.30
C GLN A 252 9.33 5.46 -25.28
N MET A 253 8.82 4.82 -24.23
CA MET A 253 8.74 3.36 -24.13
C MET A 253 7.80 2.75 -25.19
N LEU A 254 6.66 3.40 -25.48
CA LEU A 254 5.75 2.95 -26.54
C LEU A 254 6.40 3.03 -27.91
N GLU A 255 7.11 4.12 -28.21
CA GLU A 255 7.87 4.28 -29.45
C GLU A 255 8.96 3.21 -29.58
N GLY A 256 9.79 3.04 -28.54
CA GLY A 256 10.83 2.01 -28.53
C GLY A 256 10.25 0.59 -28.68
N THR A 257 9.10 0.30 -28.09
CA THR A 257 8.43 -0.99 -28.25
C THR A 257 7.97 -1.23 -29.70
N ARG A 258 7.44 -0.19 -30.37
CA ARG A 258 7.08 -0.27 -31.80
C ARG A 258 8.30 -0.50 -32.69
N ASP A 259 9.41 0.18 -32.41
CA ASP A 259 10.65 0.00 -33.16
C ASP A 259 11.23 -1.41 -33.02
N ILE A 260 11.20 -1.96 -31.81
CA ILE A 260 11.63 -3.34 -31.55
C ILE A 260 10.68 -4.33 -32.27
N GLN A 261 9.37 -4.06 -32.31
CA GLN A 261 8.41 -4.89 -33.02
C GLN A 261 8.68 -4.89 -34.53
N ASN A 262 8.90 -3.72 -35.14
CA ASN A 262 9.26 -3.59 -36.55
C ASN A 262 10.59 -4.30 -36.86
N SER A 263 11.59 -4.13 -35.99
CA SER A 263 12.88 -4.81 -36.13
C SER A 263 12.75 -6.34 -36.04
N SER A 264 11.86 -6.82 -35.17
CA SER A 264 11.57 -8.25 -35.04
C SER A 264 10.92 -8.83 -36.29
N LEU A 265 10.00 -8.08 -36.91
CA LEU A 265 9.39 -8.49 -38.19
C LEU A 265 10.42 -8.57 -39.31
N LYS A 266 11.31 -7.58 -39.41
CA LYS A 266 12.40 -7.60 -40.38
C LYS A 266 13.36 -8.78 -40.15
N MET A 267 13.68 -9.10 -38.90
CA MET A 267 14.52 -10.26 -38.57
C MET A 267 13.88 -11.58 -39.03
N VAL A 268 12.54 -11.72 -38.97
CA VAL A 268 11.86 -12.91 -39.51
C VAL A 268 12.09 -13.04 -41.02
N ASP A 269 11.98 -11.93 -41.74
CA ASP A 269 12.21 -11.88 -43.19
C ASP A 269 13.67 -12.20 -43.54
N ASP A 270 14.62 -11.60 -42.83
CA ASP A 270 16.06 -11.85 -43.01
C ASP A 270 16.42 -13.33 -42.76
N VAL A 271 15.84 -13.95 -41.72
CA VAL A 271 16.04 -15.38 -41.41
C VAL A 271 15.50 -16.27 -42.52
N GLU A 272 14.31 -15.97 -43.04
CA GLU A 272 13.68 -16.77 -44.10
C GLU A 272 14.38 -16.59 -45.46
N GLY A 273 14.85 -15.38 -45.74
CA GLY A 273 15.74 -15.09 -46.86
C GLY A 273 17.02 -15.91 -46.79
N GLY A 274 17.69 -15.91 -45.62
CA GLY A 274 18.91 -16.69 -45.40
C GLY A 274 18.72 -18.20 -45.59
N LYS A 275 17.58 -18.76 -45.14
CA LYS A 275 17.25 -20.18 -45.40
C LYS A 275 17.11 -20.47 -46.89
N THR A 276 16.48 -19.57 -47.64
CA THR A 276 16.28 -19.71 -49.08
C THR A 276 17.63 -19.69 -49.82
N GLU A 277 18.53 -18.77 -49.45
CA GLU A 277 19.88 -18.70 -50.01
C GLU A 277 20.68 -19.98 -49.75
N ILE A 278 20.65 -20.50 -48.51
CA ILE A 278 21.33 -21.76 -48.16
C ILE A 278 20.76 -22.93 -48.95
N SER A 279 19.43 -23.00 -49.10
CA SER A 279 18.78 -24.04 -49.91
C SER A 279 19.25 -23.98 -51.37
N SER A 280 19.41 -22.78 -51.94
CA SER A 280 19.95 -22.59 -53.29
C SER A 280 21.41 -23.05 -53.37
N ALA A 281 22.24 -22.65 -52.41
CA ALA A 281 23.66 -23.04 -52.36
C ALA A 281 23.84 -24.57 -52.26
N LEU A 282 22.98 -25.25 -51.52
CA LEU A 282 22.99 -26.72 -51.45
C LEU A 282 22.65 -27.38 -52.79
N LYS A 283 21.69 -26.82 -53.55
CA LYS A 283 21.37 -27.31 -54.91
C LYS A 283 22.54 -27.12 -55.88
N GLU A 284 23.24 -25.99 -55.79
CA GLU A 284 24.44 -25.76 -56.62
C GLU A 284 25.55 -26.76 -56.31
N ILE A 285 25.71 -27.15 -55.04
CA ILE A 285 26.67 -28.19 -54.64
C ILE A 285 26.29 -29.56 -55.18
N ASP A 286 24.99 -29.88 -55.20
CA ASP A 286 24.50 -31.13 -55.80
C ASP A 286 24.87 -31.19 -57.30
N LEU A 287 24.72 -30.07 -58.01
CA LEU A 287 25.14 -29.96 -59.42
C LEU A 287 26.66 -30.11 -59.59
N ILE A 288 27.47 -29.55 -58.68
CA ILE A 288 28.93 -29.72 -58.72
C ILE A 288 29.30 -31.19 -58.58
N VAL A 289 28.65 -31.93 -57.67
CA VAL A 289 28.89 -33.37 -57.49
C VAL A 289 28.52 -34.15 -58.75
N GLU A 290 27.41 -33.81 -59.41
CA GLU A 290 27.01 -34.42 -60.68
C GLU A 290 28.04 -34.18 -61.79
N ILE A 291 28.47 -32.93 -62.00
CA ILE A 291 29.48 -32.56 -62.99
C ILE A 291 30.82 -33.26 -62.71
N MET A 292 31.20 -33.41 -61.44
CA MET A 292 32.41 -34.14 -61.07
C MET A 292 32.33 -35.62 -61.44
N ASP A 293 31.19 -36.27 -61.22
CA ASP A 293 31.01 -37.69 -61.54
C ASP A 293 31.06 -37.91 -63.06
N GLU A 294 30.40 -37.04 -63.83
CA GLU A 294 30.50 -37.05 -65.30
C GLU A 294 31.95 -36.85 -65.78
N THR A 295 32.67 -35.90 -65.17
CA THR A 295 34.06 -35.61 -65.55
C THR A 295 34.96 -36.80 -65.22
N ARG A 296 34.74 -37.47 -64.08
CA ARG A 296 35.45 -38.68 -63.69
C ARG A 296 35.24 -39.82 -64.69
N VAL A 297 34.02 -40.00 -65.21
CA VAL A 297 33.74 -40.98 -66.28
C VAL A 297 34.56 -40.65 -67.53
N ARG A 298 34.56 -39.39 -67.99
CA ARG A 298 35.34 -38.95 -69.16
C ARG A 298 36.85 -39.10 -68.96
N SER A 299 37.35 -38.86 -67.74
CA SER A 299 38.77 -39.08 -67.40
C SER A 299 39.16 -40.56 -67.52
N LYS A 300 38.27 -41.50 -67.16
CA LYS A 300 38.49 -42.93 -67.36
C LYS A 300 38.48 -43.32 -68.85
N GLU A 301 37.59 -42.74 -69.64
CA GLU A 301 37.62 -42.97 -71.10
C GLU A 301 38.92 -42.45 -71.72
N LEU A 302 39.43 -41.30 -71.25
CA LEU A 302 40.70 -40.75 -71.69
C LEU A 302 41.88 -41.65 -71.34
N ILE A 303 41.94 -42.23 -70.12
CA ILE A 303 43.03 -43.15 -69.76
C ILE A 303 43.01 -44.41 -70.62
N GLU A 304 41.82 -44.97 -70.90
CA GLU A 304 41.69 -46.14 -71.77
C GLU A 304 42.16 -45.82 -73.21
N SER A 305 41.75 -44.66 -73.74
CA SER A 305 42.20 -44.20 -75.05
C SER A 305 43.72 -43.98 -75.09
N SER A 306 44.29 -43.34 -74.08
CA SER A 306 45.74 -43.13 -73.96
C SER A 306 46.52 -44.45 -73.90
N ASN A 307 46.00 -45.46 -73.20
CA ASN A 307 46.59 -46.79 -73.14
C ASN A 307 46.60 -47.47 -74.52
N LYS A 308 45.47 -47.44 -75.25
CA LYS A 308 45.38 -47.95 -76.63
C LYS A 308 46.37 -47.27 -77.57
N ILE A 309 46.52 -45.94 -77.48
CA ILE A 309 47.53 -45.23 -78.28
C ILE A 309 48.94 -45.67 -77.87
N GLY A 310 49.22 -45.84 -76.58
CA GLY A 310 50.48 -46.36 -76.08
C GLY A 310 50.85 -47.74 -76.64
N GLU A 311 49.89 -48.66 -76.71
CA GLU A 311 50.06 -49.97 -77.36
C GLU A 311 50.41 -49.84 -78.84
N ILE A 312 49.70 -48.98 -79.58
CA ILE A 312 49.98 -48.70 -81.00
C ILE A 312 51.38 -48.12 -81.18
N VAL A 313 51.76 -47.14 -80.35
CA VAL A 313 53.09 -46.52 -80.38
C VAL A 313 54.20 -47.55 -80.16
N GLN A 314 54.02 -48.49 -79.22
CA GLN A 314 54.98 -49.59 -79.02
C GLN A 314 55.12 -50.49 -80.27
N VAL A 315 54.01 -50.82 -80.92
CA VAL A 315 54.02 -51.62 -82.16
C VAL A 315 54.75 -50.87 -83.28
N ILE A 316 54.45 -49.58 -83.50
CA ILE A 316 55.12 -48.77 -84.53
C ILE A 316 56.60 -48.59 -84.19
N HIS A 317 56.94 -48.42 -82.91
CA HIS A 317 58.34 -48.32 -82.47
C HIS A 317 59.11 -49.60 -82.79
N ALA A 318 58.50 -50.77 -82.55
CA ALA A 318 59.06 -52.07 -82.94
C ALA A 318 59.20 -52.23 -84.46
N ILE A 319 58.23 -51.76 -85.25
CA ILE A 319 58.31 -51.74 -86.72
C ILE A 319 59.44 -50.84 -87.18
N SER A 320 59.53 -49.61 -86.68
CA SER A 320 60.57 -48.66 -87.06
C SER A 320 61.96 -49.19 -86.71
N ASN A 321 62.11 -49.85 -85.55
CA ASN A 321 63.37 -50.49 -85.18
C ASN A 321 63.75 -51.62 -86.16
N LYS A 322 62.80 -52.49 -86.52
CA LYS A 322 63.01 -53.51 -87.56
C LYS A 322 63.38 -52.88 -88.90
N THR A 323 62.72 -51.80 -89.30
CA THR A 323 63.00 -51.07 -90.55
C THR A 323 64.39 -50.45 -90.56
N ASN A 324 64.85 -49.89 -89.42
CA ASN A 324 66.21 -49.37 -89.24
C ASN A 324 67.28 -50.48 -89.36
N VAL A 325 67.00 -51.68 -88.83
CA VAL A 325 67.88 -52.85 -88.97
C VAL A 325 67.87 -53.40 -90.41
N LEU A 326 66.70 -53.46 -91.05
CA LEU A 326 66.56 -53.90 -92.45
C LEU A 326 67.28 -52.94 -93.40
N SER A 327 67.16 -51.63 -93.19
CA SER A 327 67.83 -50.63 -94.04
C SER A 327 69.35 -50.61 -93.81
N LEU A 328 69.82 -50.95 -92.61
CA LEU A 328 71.24 -51.18 -92.34
C LEU A 328 71.76 -52.37 -93.16
N ASN A 329 71.05 -53.50 -93.11
CA ASN A 329 71.39 -54.69 -93.88
C ASN A 329 71.37 -54.39 -95.40
N ALA A 330 70.39 -53.64 -95.87
CA ALA A 330 70.31 -53.20 -97.27
C ALA A 330 71.45 -52.24 -97.65
N SER A 331 71.87 -51.34 -96.75
CA SER A 331 73.01 -50.45 -96.97
C SER A 331 74.33 -51.22 -97.06
N ILE A 332 74.49 -52.29 -96.25
CA ILE A 332 75.65 -53.18 -96.29
C ILE A 332 75.68 -53.95 -97.62
N GLU A 333 74.56 -54.51 -98.06
CA GLU A 333 74.49 -55.28 -99.30
C GLU A 333 74.66 -54.38 -100.55
N ALA A 334 74.13 -53.14 -100.50
CA ALA A 334 74.35 -52.14 -101.53
C ALA A 334 75.82 -51.69 -101.62
N ALA A 335 76.53 -51.59 -100.50
CA ALA A 335 77.98 -51.36 -100.49
C ALA A 335 78.78 -52.56 -101.05
N ARG A 336 78.26 -53.77 -100.87
CA ARG A 336 78.84 -55.03 -101.37
C ARG A 336 78.74 -55.19 -102.89
N ALA A 337 77.69 -54.62 -103.49
CA ALA A 337 77.46 -54.63 -104.95
C ALA A 337 78.31 -53.61 -105.75
N GLY A 338 79.20 -52.86 -105.09
CA GLY A 338 80.15 -51.95 -105.76
C GLY A 338 79.48 -50.83 -106.56
N GLU A 339 79.94 -50.58 -107.79
CA GLU A 339 79.42 -49.50 -108.68
C GLU A 339 77.92 -49.66 -109.00
N HIS A 340 77.40 -50.89 -109.06
CA HIS A 340 75.99 -51.18 -109.36
C HIS A 340 75.03 -50.92 -108.18
N GLY A 341 75.55 -50.83 -106.94
CA GLY A 341 74.77 -50.63 -105.73
C GLY A 341 74.59 -49.18 -105.28
N ARG A 342 75.26 -48.21 -105.94
CA ARG A 342 75.29 -46.79 -105.51
C ARG A 342 73.91 -46.17 -105.30
N GLY A 343 72.95 -46.41 -106.21
CA GLY A 343 71.58 -45.91 -106.07
C GLY A 343 70.84 -46.53 -104.89
N PHE A 344 71.03 -47.84 -104.64
CA PHE A 344 70.42 -48.55 -103.51
C PHE A 344 71.00 -48.12 -102.16
N THR A 345 72.28 -47.77 -102.08
CA THR A 345 72.90 -47.23 -100.86
C THR A 345 72.24 -45.92 -100.41
N VAL A 346 71.91 -45.04 -101.36
CA VAL A 346 71.23 -43.77 -101.07
C VAL A 346 69.83 -44.04 -100.51
N VAL A 347 69.06 -44.91 -101.15
CA VAL A 347 67.71 -45.28 -100.68
C VAL A 347 67.77 -45.96 -99.31
N ALA A 348 68.69 -46.88 -99.09
CA ALA A 348 68.83 -47.56 -97.80
C ALA A 348 69.23 -46.61 -96.66
N LYS A 349 70.12 -45.63 -96.93
CA LYS A 349 70.47 -44.57 -95.98
C LYS A 349 69.28 -43.66 -95.68
N GLU A 350 68.46 -43.33 -96.69
CA GLU A 350 67.26 -42.51 -96.52
C GLU A 350 66.19 -43.24 -95.68
N VAL A 351 65.93 -44.53 -95.96
CA VAL A 351 65.01 -45.36 -95.18
C VAL A 351 65.49 -45.51 -93.73
N ARG A 352 66.82 -45.65 -93.51
CA ARG A 352 67.41 -45.66 -92.17
C ARG A 352 67.16 -44.34 -91.44
N ASN A 353 67.39 -43.22 -92.11
CA ASN A 353 67.19 -41.90 -91.52
C ASN A 353 65.71 -41.68 -91.16
N LEU A 354 64.80 -42.06 -92.06
CA LEU A 354 63.36 -41.99 -91.83
C LEU A 354 62.92 -42.87 -90.65
N ALA A 355 63.47 -44.09 -90.52
CA ALA A 355 63.19 -44.96 -89.38
C ALA A 355 63.70 -44.36 -88.05
N MET A 356 64.91 -43.80 -88.02
CA MET A 356 65.43 -43.11 -86.82
C MET A 356 64.59 -41.88 -86.46
N GLN A 357 64.19 -41.06 -87.45
CA GLN A 357 63.27 -39.93 -87.23
C GLN A 357 61.91 -40.38 -86.71
N THR A 358 61.39 -41.50 -87.23
CA THR A 358 60.14 -42.10 -86.76
C THR A 358 60.25 -42.58 -85.31
N GLN A 359 61.37 -43.19 -84.92
CA GLN A 359 61.62 -43.57 -83.53
C GLN A 359 61.64 -42.35 -82.60
N ALA A 360 62.39 -41.31 -82.95
CA ALA A 360 62.46 -40.09 -82.16
C ALA A 360 61.07 -39.41 -82.02
N ALA A 361 60.26 -39.42 -83.08
CA ALA A 361 58.88 -38.92 -83.03
C ALA A 361 57.98 -39.77 -82.11
N LEU A 362 58.15 -41.09 -82.12
CA LEU A 362 57.40 -42.01 -81.25
C LEU A 362 57.79 -41.88 -79.79
N ASP A 363 59.07 -41.66 -79.48
CA ASP A 363 59.55 -41.38 -78.12
C ASP A 363 58.87 -40.12 -77.56
N HIS A 364 58.79 -39.07 -78.39
CA HIS A 364 58.08 -37.85 -78.03
C HIS A 364 56.56 -38.11 -77.81
N ILE A 365 55.92 -38.92 -78.65
CA ILE A 365 54.50 -39.29 -78.44
C ILE A 365 54.33 -40.10 -77.14
N HIS A 366 55.27 -41.00 -76.83
CA HIS A 366 55.24 -41.78 -75.59
C HIS A 366 55.34 -40.90 -74.34
N GLU A 367 56.20 -39.88 -74.38
CA GLU A 367 56.29 -38.86 -73.33
C GLU A 367 54.96 -38.09 -73.19
N GLN A 368 54.35 -37.67 -74.30
CA GLN A 368 53.03 -37.01 -74.28
C GLN A 368 51.93 -37.88 -73.66
N ILE A 369 51.88 -39.18 -73.99
CA ILE A 369 50.92 -40.12 -73.38
C ILE A 369 51.15 -40.21 -71.85
N SER A 370 52.41 -40.34 -71.43
CA SER A 370 52.77 -40.41 -70.02
C SER A 370 52.35 -39.14 -69.26
N MET A 371 52.52 -37.97 -69.87
CA MET A 371 52.02 -36.71 -69.30
C MET A 371 50.49 -36.69 -69.19
N VAL A 372 49.75 -37.17 -70.20
CA VAL A 372 48.28 -37.26 -70.15
C VAL A 372 47.82 -38.19 -69.01
N GLN A 373 48.45 -39.36 -68.86
CA GLN A 373 48.13 -40.30 -67.79
C GLN A 373 48.42 -39.71 -66.39
N ASN A 374 49.54 -39.00 -66.23
CA ASN A 374 49.87 -38.30 -64.99
C ASN A 374 48.86 -37.18 -64.68
N ASN A 375 48.42 -36.42 -65.69
CA ASN A 375 47.39 -35.39 -65.52
C ASN A 375 46.05 -35.98 -65.10
N VAL A 376 45.63 -37.12 -65.66
CA VAL A 376 44.42 -37.83 -65.23
C VAL A 376 44.53 -38.31 -63.78
N THR A 377 45.69 -38.83 -63.38
CA THR A 377 45.92 -39.22 -61.97
C THR A 377 45.83 -38.02 -61.03
N SER A 378 46.33 -36.86 -61.46
CA SER A 378 46.18 -35.60 -60.72
C SER A 378 44.71 -35.20 -60.59
N PHE A 379 43.91 -35.33 -61.65
CA PHE A 379 42.47 -35.06 -61.59
C PHE A 379 41.73 -35.95 -60.59
N GLU A 380 42.05 -37.24 -60.50
CA GLU A 380 41.42 -38.11 -59.49
C GLU A 380 41.69 -37.65 -58.06
N ASN A 381 42.93 -37.25 -57.77
CA ASN A 381 43.29 -36.69 -56.46
C ASN A 381 42.53 -35.38 -56.19
N SER A 382 42.40 -34.50 -57.20
CA SER A 382 41.59 -33.28 -57.10
C SER A 382 40.12 -33.58 -56.86
N PHE A 383 39.55 -34.59 -57.52
CA PHE A 383 38.14 -34.98 -57.29
C PHE A 383 37.91 -35.50 -55.87
N GLU A 384 38.85 -36.27 -55.30
CA GLU A 384 38.75 -36.71 -53.90
C GLU A 384 38.78 -35.53 -52.92
N GLN A 385 39.58 -34.50 -53.21
CA GLN A 385 39.61 -33.27 -52.42
C GLN A 385 38.31 -32.48 -52.53
N ILE A 386 37.78 -32.29 -53.74
CA ILE A 386 36.52 -31.57 -53.96
C ILE A 386 35.34 -32.34 -53.33
N ALA A 387 35.32 -33.67 -53.40
CA ALA A 387 34.29 -34.50 -52.76
C ALA A 387 34.29 -34.32 -51.23
N ARG A 388 35.46 -34.26 -50.60
CA ARG A 388 35.57 -33.95 -49.17
C ARG A 388 35.10 -32.53 -48.85
N GLN A 389 35.46 -31.56 -49.67
CA GLN A 389 35.05 -30.16 -49.47
C GLN A 389 33.54 -29.96 -49.63
N THR A 390 32.91 -30.57 -50.64
CA THR A 390 31.46 -30.51 -50.85
C THR A 390 30.68 -31.21 -49.73
N SER A 391 31.15 -32.36 -49.24
CA SER A 391 30.56 -33.02 -48.06
C SER A 391 30.59 -32.09 -46.83
N ARG A 392 31.75 -31.49 -46.53
CA ARG A 392 31.90 -30.56 -45.41
C ARG A 392 31.04 -29.32 -45.59
N PHE A 393 30.92 -28.80 -46.81
CA PHE A 393 30.04 -27.67 -47.12
C PHE A 393 28.58 -28.01 -46.84
N ARG A 394 28.13 -29.21 -47.21
CA ARG A 394 26.76 -29.68 -46.93
C ARG A 394 26.50 -29.79 -45.43
N GLU A 395 27.42 -30.37 -44.67
CA GLU A 395 27.32 -30.47 -43.20
C GLU A 395 27.19 -29.09 -42.54
N ILE A 396 28.06 -28.14 -42.92
CA ILE A 396 28.04 -26.77 -42.38
C ILE A 396 26.71 -26.09 -42.69
N ASN A 397 26.25 -26.13 -43.94
CA ASN A 397 25.01 -25.47 -44.35
C ASN A 397 23.77 -26.11 -43.70
N THR A 398 23.78 -27.43 -43.48
CA THR A 398 22.73 -28.11 -42.71
C THR A 398 22.71 -27.62 -41.26
N ALA A 399 23.87 -27.44 -40.64
CA ALA A 399 23.96 -26.87 -39.30
C ALA A 399 23.45 -25.41 -39.26
N ILE A 400 23.76 -24.60 -40.28
CA ILE A 400 23.26 -23.22 -40.39
C ILE A 400 21.73 -23.21 -40.54
N MET A 401 21.14 -24.09 -41.37
CA MET A 401 19.67 -24.19 -41.48
C MET A 401 19.02 -24.48 -40.12
N ASN A 402 19.57 -25.42 -39.34
CA ASN A 402 19.07 -25.71 -37.99
C ASN A 402 19.17 -24.50 -37.05
N ILE A 403 20.24 -23.72 -37.15
CA ILE A 403 20.40 -22.46 -36.39
C ILE A 403 19.33 -21.45 -36.82
N MET A 404 19.09 -21.30 -38.13
CA MET A 404 18.08 -20.39 -38.66
C MET A 404 16.65 -20.78 -38.27
N ASP A 405 16.34 -22.07 -38.22
CA ASP A 405 15.06 -22.58 -37.71
C ASP A 405 14.86 -22.19 -36.24
N ASN A 406 15.87 -22.42 -35.40
CA ASN A 406 15.83 -22.01 -33.99
C ASN A 406 15.70 -20.48 -33.85
N SER A 407 16.43 -19.70 -34.65
CA SER A 407 16.34 -18.24 -34.66
C SER A 407 14.93 -17.77 -35.00
N SER A 408 14.27 -18.38 -35.99
CA SER A 408 12.88 -18.07 -36.35
C SER A 408 11.91 -18.27 -35.18
N VAL A 409 12.05 -19.39 -34.46
CA VAL A 409 11.24 -19.67 -33.26
C VAL A 409 11.52 -18.65 -32.15
N GLN A 410 12.78 -18.30 -31.91
CA GLN A 410 13.16 -17.34 -30.88
C GLN A 410 12.66 -15.93 -31.18
N VAL A 411 12.76 -15.48 -32.44
CA VAL A 411 12.27 -14.16 -32.87
C VAL A 411 10.75 -14.09 -32.70
N ARG A 412 10.01 -15.15 -33.05
CA ARG A 412 8.56 -15.22 -32.83
C ARG A 412 8.19 -15.12 -31.34
N SER A 413 8.88 -15.89 -30.48
CA SER A 413 8.70 -15.83 -29.02
C SER A 413 9.03 -14.44 -28.46
N ASN A 414 10.06 -13.78 -28.99
CA ASN A 414 10.37 -12.40 -28.60
C ASN A 414 9.28 -11.42 -29.04
N SER A 415 8.71 -11.58 -30.22
CA SER A 415 7.58 -10.76 -30.69
C SER A 415 6.39 -10.82 -29.72
N GLU A 416 6.04 -12.01 -29.22
CA GLU A 416 4.99 -12.17 -28.19
C GLU A 416 5.35 -11.48 -26.86
N LYS A 417 6.63 -11.55 -26.43
CA LYS A 417 7.11 -10.84 -25.23
C LYS A 417 7.02 -9.33 -25.40
N ILE A 418 7.40 -8.81 -26.57
CA ILE A 418 7.33 -7.38 -26.91
C ILE A 418 5.89 -6.90 -26.88
N GLN A 419 4.94 -7.67 -27.42
CA GLN A 419 3.51 -7.35 -27.32
C GLN A 419 3.02 -7.26 -25.87
N ARG A 420 3.44 -8.19 -25.00
CA ARG A 420 3.13 -8.12 -23.56
C ARG A 420 3.73 -6.88 -22.89
N VAL A 421 4.97 -6.52 -23.23
CA VAL A 421 5.59 -5.28 -22.74
C VAL A 421 4.79 -4.06 -23.20
N GLY A 422 4.33 -4.03 -24.45
CA GLY A 422 3.45 -2.98 -24.95
C GLY A 422 2.15 -2.84 -24.14
N SER A 423 1.52 -3.96 -23.75
CA SER A 423 0.35 -3.96 -22.86
C SER A 423 0.66 -3.35 -21.50
N TYR A 424 1.76 -3.74 -20.86
CA TYR A 424 2.15 -3.19 -19.55
C TYR A 424 2.42 -1.68 -19.59
N ILE A 425 2.96 -1.17 -20.70
CA ILE A 425 3.19 0.26 -20.86
C ILE A 425 1.85 1.02 -20.94
N LEU A 426 0.84 0.46 -21.61
CA LEU A 426 -0.52 1.03 -21.63
C LEU A 426 -1.16 0.99 -20.24
N ASP A 427 -0.98 -0.08 -19.48
CA ASP A 427 -1.47 -0.19 -18.09
C ASP A 427 -0.80 0.87 -17.19
N PHE A 428 0.50 1.14 -17.37
CA PHE A 428 1.18 2.24 -16.67
C PHE A 428 0.59 3.60 -17.03
N GLN A 429 0.27 3.83 -18.31
CA GLN A 429 -0.38 5.08 -18.74
C GLN A 429 -1.73 5.27 -18.04
N GLN A 430 -2.54 4.21 -17.92
CA GLN A 430 -3.79 4.28 -17.17
C GLN A 430 -3.54 4.57 -15.69
N THR A 431 -2.58 3.89 -15.09
CA THR A 431 -2.23 4.08 -13.67
C THR A 431 -1.79 5.52 -13.40
N PHE A 432 -1.02 6.15 -14.29
CA PHE A 432 -0.64 7.56 -14.13
C PHE A 432 -1.83 8.52 -14.21
N ASN A 433 -2.79 8.29 -15.10
CA ASN A 433 -4.04 9.06 -15.15
C ASN A 433 -4.84 8.94 -13.83
N GLU A 434 -4.91 7.73 -13.27
CA GLU A 434 -5.59 7.48 -11.99
C GLU A 434 -4.88 8.20 -10.83
N ILE A 435 -3.55 8.15 -10.77
CA ILE A 435 -2.76 8.86 -9.75
C ILE A 435 -2.93 10.38 -9.91
N SER A 436 -2.94 10.89 -11.15
CA SER A 436 -3.13 12.33 -11.43
C SER A 436 -4.47 12.81 -10.87
N THR A 437 -5.54 12.05 -11.16
CA THR A 437 -6.88 12.33 -10.65
C THR A 437 -6.94 12.26 -9.11
N ALA A 438 -6.29 11.25 -8.51
CA ALA A 438 -6.22 11.12 -7.06
C ALA A 438 -5.45 12.28 -6.41
N SER A 439 -4.37 12.75 -7.05
CA SER A 439 -3.58 13.90 -6.60
C SER A 439 -4.42 15.17 -6.57
N GLU A 440 -5.20 15.43 -7.63
CA GLU A 440 -6.13 16.56 -7.70
C GLU A 440 -7.19 16.50 -6.57
N GLN A 441 -7.72 15.30 -6.28
CA GLN A 441 -8.66 15.10 -5.18
C GLN A 441 -8.02 15.36 -3.81
N VAL A 442 -6.78 14.93 -3.60
CA VAL A 442 -6.04 15.19 -2.34
C VAL A 442 -5.79 16.69 -2.16
N ALA A 443 -5.38 17.39 -3.20
CA ALA A 443 -5.19 18.84 -3.17
C ALA A 443 -6.50 19.56 -2.78
N LYS A 444 -7.62 19.20 -3.43
CA LYS A 444 -8.93 19.76 -3.11
C LYS A 444 -9.38 19.46 -1.68
N MET A 445 -9.20 18.22 -1.21
CA MET A 445 -9.53 17.84 0.16
C MET A 445 -8.70 18.63 1.18
N ALA A 446 -7.43 18.88 0.88
CA ALA A 446 -6.59 19.72 1.73
C ALA A 446 -7.12 21.17 1.77
N GLU A 447 -7.43 21.78 0.62
CA GLU A 447 -8.05 23.12 0.60
C GLU A 447 -9.35 23.18 1.43
N GLU A 448 -10.22 22.17 1.31
CA GLU A 448 -11.45 22.07 2.11
C GLU A 448 -11.15 21.93 3.62
N LEU A 449 -10.13 21.15 4.00
CA LEU A 449 -9.69 21.01 5.39
C LEU A 449 -9.14 22.33 5.95
N SER A 450 -8.33 23.07 5.19
CA SER A 450 -7.83 24.38 5.61
C SER A 450 -8.99 25.37 5.78
N MET A 451 -9.95 25.39 4.84
CA MET A 451 -11.15 26.23 4.95
C MET A 451 -11.98 25.89 6.19
N LEU A 452 -12.20 24.61 6.48
CA LEU A 452 -12.93 24.16 7.66
C LEU A 452 -12.19 24.52 8.96
N SER A 453 -10.85 24.40 8.97
CA SER A 453 -10.01 24.81 10.10
C SER A 453 -10.15 26.29 10.41
N ASN A 454 -10.13 27.13 9.37
CA ASN A 454 -10.29 28.58 9.47
C ASN A 454 -11.70 28.96 9.96
N GLN A 455 -12.76 28.32 9.45
CA GLN A 455 -14.12 28.53 9.95
C GLN A 455 -14.26 28.15 11.43
N LEU A 456 -13.59 27.09 11.85
CA LEU A 456 -13.59 26.67 13.25
C LEU A 456 -12.86 27.72 14.12
N ASN A 457 -11.76 28.31 13.63
CA ASN A 457 -11.02 29.38 14.30
C ASN A 457 -11.89 30.65 14.47
N ASP A 458 -12.62 31.04 13.43
CA ASP A 458 -13.53 32.18 13.48
C ASP A 458 -14.62 31.98 14.55
N LYS A 459 -15.21 30.78 14.65
CA LYS A 459 -16.22 30.48 15.68
C LYS A 459 -15.67 30.59 17.11
N PHE A 460 -14.39 30.30 17.33
CA PHE A 460 -13.78 30.44 18.66
C PHE A 460 -13.33 31.87 18.97
N ASN A 461 -12.94 32.64 17.95
CA ASN A 461 -12.51 34.03 18.13
C ASN A 461 -13.66 35.04 18.29
N ILE A 462 -14.90 34.69 17.93
CA ILE A 462 -16.06 35.60 18.07
C ILE A 462 -16.49 35.84 19.55
N ASN A 463 -15.96 35.07 20.52
CA ASN A 463 -16.28 35.23 21.95
C ASN A 463 -15.16 35.90 22.78
N LYS A 464 -14.15 36.50 22.15
CA LYS A 464 -13.25 37.49 22.77
C LYS A 464 -13.74 38.90 22.44
#